data_AF-A0A4Y3QMY5-F1
#
_entry.id   AF-A0A4Y3QMY5-F1
#
_cell.length_a   1.000
_cell.length_b   1.000
_cell.length_c   1.000
_cell.angle_alpha   90.00
_cell.angle_beta   90.00
_cell.angle_gamma   90.00
#
_symmetry.space_group_name_H-M   'P 1'
#
loop_
_entity.id
_entity.type
_entity.pdbx_description
1 polymer ?
#
loop_
_entity_poly.entity_id
_entity_poly.type
_entity_poly.pdbx_seq_one_letter_code
_entity_poly.pdbx_strand_id
1 'polypeptide(L)'
;MADIFDVIADGTRRDILQLLLDRATGGERGTSVSQIVAALGVSQPTVSKHLKVLREAELVSVREEGQHRYYSLTVAPLDEVDDWLVPFFSIDEEHEPALPDSAMHAAEVVGRAAASVKHSFSTAFRKLPGR
;
A
#
# COMPACT_ATOMS: atom_id res chain seq x y z
N MET A 1 -19.89 -13.70 -14.29
CA MET A 1 -18.86 -13.33 -13.32
C MET A 1 -19.05 -11.84 -13.09
N ALA A 2 -19.19 -11.40 -11.83
CA ALA A 2 -19.25 -9.96 -11.57
C ALA A 2 -17.85 -9.36 -11.81
N ASP A 3 -17.79 -8.19 -12.42
CA ASP A 3 -16.55 -7.43 -12.61
C ASP A 3 -15.89 -7.17 -11.25
N ILE A 4 -14.56 -7.27 -11.16
CA ILE A 4 -13.80 -7.01 -9.94
C ILE A 4 -14.11 -5.61 -9.38
N PHE A 5 -14.30 -4.61 -10.25
CA PHE A 5 -14.65 -3.25 -9.86
C PHE A 5 -16.03 -3.18 -9.20
N ASP A 6 -17.04 -3.88 -9.73
CA ASP A 6 -18.36 -3.98 -9.12
C ASP A 6 -18.27 -4.67 -7.74
N VAL A 7 -17.42 -5.69 -7.62
CA VAL A 7 -17.23 -6.43 -6.37
C VAL A 7 -16.59 -5.52 -5.32
N ILE A 8 -15.52 -4.80 -5.64
CA ILE A 8 -14.85 -3.94 -4.63
C ILE A 8 -15.54 -2.59 -4.40
N ALA A 9 -16.52 -2.19 -5.22
CA ALA A 9 -17.25 -0.94 -5.05
C ALA A 9 -18.14 -0.86 -3.79
N ASP A 10 -18.55 -2.00 -3.22
CA ASP A 10 -19.41 -2.07 -2.04
C ASP A 10 -18.62 -1.93 -0.73
N GLY A 11 -19.03 -1.00 0.13
CA GLY A 11 -18.36 -0.73 1.40
C GLY A 11 -18.30 -1.93 2.34
N THR A 12 -19.39 -2.69 2.47
CA THR A 12 -19.42 -3.86 3.37
C THR A 12 -18.46 -4.94 2.88
N ARG A 13 -18.34 -5.14 1.56
CA ARG A 13 -17.37 -6.07 0.99
C ARG A 13 -15.93 -5.63 1.28
N ARG A 14 -15.62 -4.33 1.15
CA ARG A 14 -14.30 -3.81 1.54
C ARG A 14 -14.03 -3.97 3.03
N ASP A 15 -15.01 -3.74 3.89
CA ASP A 15 -14.86 -3.93 5.34
C ASP A 15 -14.57 -5.40 5.70
N ILE A 16 -15.23 -6.35 5.02
CA ILE A 16 -14.94 -7.78 5.16
C ILE A 16 -13.50 -8.09 4.70
N LEU A 17 -13.07 -7.60 3.54
CA LEU A 17 -11.72 -7.83 3.03
C LEU A 17 -10.65 -7.25 3.97
N GLN A 18 -10.87 -6.03 4.48
CA GLN A 18 -9.99 -5.39 5.46
C GLN A 18 -9.90 -6.20 6.75
N LEU A 19 -11.03 -6.65 7.29
CA LEU A 19 -11.03 -7.52 8.47
C LEU A 19 -10.23 -8.80 8.23
N LEU A 20 -10.40 -9.45 7.07
CA LEU A 20 -9.67 -10.67 6.75
C LEU A 20 -8.16 -10.42 6.56
N LEU A 21 -7.79 -9.26 6.02
CA LEU A 21 -6.40 -8.81 5.94
C LEU A 21 -5.78 -8.64 7.34
N ASP A 22 -6.47 -7.94 8.24
CA ASP A 22 -6.01 -7.72 9.61
C ASP A 22 -5.84 -9.05 10.37
N ARG A 23 -6.75 -10.00 10.17
CA ARG A 23 -6.69 -11.35 10.77
C ARG A 23 -5.52 -12.16 10.21
N ALA A 24 -5.31 -12.13 8.89
CA ALA A 24 -4.21 -12.83 8.23
C ALA A 24 -2.85 -12.28 8.68
N THR A 25 -2.70 -10.96 8.76
CA THR A 25 -1.46 -10.31 9.26
C THR A 25 -1.22 -10.60 10.75
N GLY A 26 -2.28 -10.80 11.54
CA GLY A 26 -2.22 -11.29 12.91
C GLY A 26 -1.89 -12.79 13.06
N GLY A 27 -1.73 -13.54 11.97
CA GLY A 27 -1.38 -14.97 11.98
C GLY A 27 -2.59 -15.92 12.10
N GLU A 28 -3.82 -15.41 12.01
CA GLU A 28 -5.01 -16.25 11.99
C GLU A 28 -5.19 -16.94 10.62
N ARG A 29 -5.65 -18.19 10.62
CA ARG A 29 -5.81 -19.01 9.40
C ARG A 29 -7.21 -18.94 8.77
N GLY A 30 -8.03 -18.02 9.24
CA GLY A 30 -9.38 -17.77 8.71
C GLY A 30 -10.36 -17.34 9.79
N THR A 31 -11.43 -16.67 9.36
CA THR A 31 -12.43 -16.05 10.23
C THR A 31 -13.80 -16.63 9.92
N SER A 32 -14.53 -17.05 10.96
CA SER A 32 -15.89 -17.58 10.81
C SER A 32 -16.92 -16.48 10.56
N VAL A 33 -18.08 -16.84 10.00
CA VAL A 33 -19.18 -15.89 9.73
C VAL A 33 -19.63 -15.18 11.01
N SER A 34 -19.73 -15.90 12.14
CA SER A 34 -20.13 -15.31 13.43
C SER A 34 -19.11 -14.31 13.95
N GLN A 35 -17.81 -14.57 13.77
CA GLN A 35 -16.75 -13.60 14.10
C GLN A 35 -16.81 -12.36 13.21
N ILE A 36 -17.09 -12.51 11.91
CA ILE A 36 -17.25 -11.36 10.99
C ILE A 36 -18.46 -10.52 11.38
N VAL A 37 -19.59 -11.16 11.69
CA VAL A 37 -20.82 -10.49 12.18
C VAL A 37 -20.53 -9.70 13.46
N ALA A 38 -19.83 -10.32 14.42
CA ALA A 38 -19.48 -9.67 15.68
C ALA A 38 -18.53 -8.48 15.49
N ALA A 39 -17.56 -8.59 14.57
CA ALA A 39 -16.59 -7.54 14.31
C ALA A 39 -17.18 -6.33 13.56
N LEU A 40 -18.05 -6.58 12.57
CA LEU A 40 -18.58 -5.53 11.69
C LEU A 40 -19.93 -4.96 12.15
N GLY A 41 -20.63 -5.63 13.10
CA GLY A 41 -21.97 -5.21 13.53
C GLY A 41 -23.04 -5.37 12.44
N VAL A 42 -22.73 -6.13 11.38
CA VAL A 42 -23.59 -6.37 10.23
C VAL A 42 -24.33 -7.70 10.40
N SER A 43 -25.59 -7.78 9.93
CA SER A 43 -26.40 -8.98 10.06
C SER A 43 -25.78 -10.21 9.37
N GLN A 44 -26.00 -11.40 9.93
CA GLN A 44 -25.50 -12.66 9.34
C GLN A 44 -25.98 -12.93 7.90
N PRO A 45 -27.26 -12.69 7.53
CA PRO A 45 -27.69 -12.80 6.14
C PRO A 45 -26.93 -11.87 5.19
N THR A 46 -26.66 -10.63 5.62
CA THR A 46 -25.89 -9.66 4.85
C THR A 46 -24.44 -10.13 4.66
N VAL A 47 -23.76 -10.54 5.75
CA VAL A 47 -22.39 -11.07 5.68
C VAL A 47 -22.32 -12.30 4.77
N SER A 48 -23.26 -13.24 4.90
CA SER A 48 -23.29 -14.46 4.07
C SER A 48 -23.49 -14.15 2.58
N LYS A 49 -24.35 -13.17 2.26
CA LYS A 49 -24.54 -12.69 0.88
C LYS A 49 -23.24 -12.10 0.32
N HIS A 50 -22.56 -11.25 1.08
CA HIS A 50 -21.31 -10.64 0.63
C HIS A 50 -20.17 -11.65 0.49
N LEU A 51 -20.02 -12.59 1.43
CA LEU A 51 -19.04 -13.67 1.33
C LEU A 51 -19.29 -14.57 0.12
N LYS A 52 -20.55 -14.79 -0.27
CA LYS A 52 -20.88 -15.51 -1.51
C LYS A 52 -20.33 -14.77 -2.74
N VAL A 53 -20.59 -13.47 -2.85
CA VAL A 53 -20.11 -12.63 -3.96
C VAL A 53 -18.57 -12.59 -3.98
N LEU A 54 -17.94 -12.36 -2.83
CA LEU A 54 -16.48 -12.33 -2.72
C LEU A 54 -15.84 -13.67 -3.11
N ARG A 55 -16.47 -14.80 -2.75
CA ARG A 55 -15.99 -16.13 -3.13
C ARG A 55 -16.16 -16.39 -4.63
N GLU A 56 -17.27 -15.95 -5.21
CA GLU A 56 -17.50 -16.03 -6.66
C GLU A 56 -16.52 -15.19 -7.47
N ALA A 57 -15.98 -14.12 -6.86
CA ALA A 57 -14.89 -13.30 -7.39
C ALA A 57 -13.49 -13.75 -6.92
N GLU A 58 -13.40 -14.91 -6.27
CA GLU A 58 -12.15 -15.52 -5.78
C GLU A 58 -11.35 -14.70 -4.76
N LEU A 59 -11.87 -13.56 -4.29
CA LEU A 59 -11.24 -12.69 -3.28
C LEU A 59 -11.19 -13.31 -1.89
N VAL A 60 -11.96 -14.37 -1.66
CA VAL A 60 -11.89 -15.15 -0.41
C VAL A 60 -11.93 -16.64 -0.71
N SER A 61 -11.15 -17.40 0.07
CA SER A 61 -11.22 -18.85 0.13
C SER A 61 -12.02 -19.30 1.37
N VAL A 62 -12.54 -20.53 1.33
CA VAL A 62 -13.28 -21.13 2.44
C VAL A 62 -12.68 -22.48 2.82
N ARG A 63 -12.51 -22.71 4.12
CA ARG A 63 -12.15 -24.00 4.72
C ARG A 63 -13.27 -24.46 5.64
N GLU A 64 -13.64 -25.73 5.55
CA GLU A 64 -14.62 -26.34 6.45
C GLU A 64 -13.88 -27.07 7.58
N GLU A 65 -14.29 -26.82 8.82
CA GLU A 65 -13.81 -27.52 10.02
C GLU A 65 -15.00 -27.89 10.91
N GLY A 66 -15.36 -29.17 10.89
CA GLY A 66 -16.57 -29.65 11.56
C GLY A 66 -17.82 -28.97 10.99
N GLN A 67 -18.57 -28.27 11.85
CA GLN A 67 -19.78 -27.53 11.45
C GLN A 67 -19.49 -26.07 11.07
N HIS A 68 -18.23 -25.61 11.18
CA HIS A 68 -17.86 -24.23 10.94
C HIS A 68 -17.17 -24.04 9.58
N ARG A 69 -17.43 -22.87 8.99
CA ARG A 69 -16.75 -22.38 7.79
C ARG A 69 -15.87 -21.20 8.17
N TYR A 70 -14.61 -21.27 7.77
CA TYR A 70 -13.62 -20.22 7.97
C TYR A 70 -13.24 -19.62 6.64
N TYR A 71 -13.30 -18.29 6.55
CA TYR A 71 -12.98 -17.53 5.36
C TYR A 71 -11.61 -16.87 5.50
N SER A 72 -10.84 -16.87 4.43
CA SER A 72 -9.51 -16.26 4.38
C SER A 72 -9.39 -15.40 3.13
N LEU A 73 -8.63 -14.31 3.22
CA LEU A 73 -8.37 -13.42 2.09
C LEU A 73 -7.55 -14.13 1.00
N THR A 74 -7.91 -13.88 -0.25
CA THR A 74 -7.11 -14.23 -1.43
C THR A 74 -6.86 -12.93 -2.20
N VAL A 75 -5.60 -12.51 -2.31
CA VAL A 75 -5.26 -11.20 -2.91
C VAL A 75 -5.06 -11.23 -4.43
N ALA A 76 -4.76 -12.41 -5.01
CA ALA A 76 -4.42 -12.53 -6.44
C ALA A 76 -5.45 -11.89 -7.41
N PRO A 77 -6.78 -11.97 -7.19
CA PRO A 77 -7.73 -11.30 -8.09
C PRO A 77 -7.63 -9.76 -8.08
N LEU A 78 -7.00 -9.15 -7.06
CA LEU A 78 -6.78 -7.70 -7.03
C LEU A 78 -5.66 -7.23 -7.96
N ASP A 79 -4.84 -8.14 -8.49
CA ASP A 79 -3.78 -7.79 -9.44
C ASP A 79 -4.38 -7.14 -10.70
N GLU A 80 -5.60 -7.50 -11.11
CA GLU A 80 -6.33 -6.86 -12.22
C GLU A 80 -6.59 -5.36 -11.95
N VAL A 81 -6.86 -5.00 -10.71
CA VAL A 81 -7.10 -3.61 -10.30
C VAL A 81 -5.77 -2.86 -10.24
N ASP A 82 -4.71 -3.50 -9.75
CA ASP A 82 -3.37 -2.93 -9.71
C ASP A 82 -2.85 -2.63 -11.13
N ASP A 83 -2.91 -3.62 -12.03
CA ASP A 83 -2.53 -3.49 -13.44
C ASP A 83 -3.29 -2.36 -14.14
N TRP A 84 -4.58 -2.19 -13.82
CA TRP A 84 -5.39 -1.10 -14.34
C TRP A 84 -4.98 0.27 -13.80
N LEU A 85 -4.53 0.36 -12.54
CA LEU A 85 -4.10 1.61 -11.90
C LEU A 85 -2.70 2.06 -12.33
N VAL A 86 -1.78 1.13 -12.60
CA VAL A 86 -0.36 1.40 -12.93
C VAL A 86 -0.15 2.51 -13.98
N PRO A 87 -0.87 2.53 -15.12
CA PRO A 87 -0.70 3.58 -16.13
C PRO A 87 -1.04 4.99 -15.63
N PHE A 88 -1.95 5.13 -14.66
CA PHE A 88 -2.36 6.43 -14.14
C PHE A 88 -1.30 7.06 -13.23
N PHE A 89 -0.52 6.23 -12.52
CA PHE A 89 0.59 6.71 -11.68
C PHE A 89 1.80 7.17 -12.50
N SER A 90 1.91 6.73 -13.76
CA SER A 90 3.04 7.08 -14.63
C SER A 90 2.91 8.47 -15.28
N ILE A 91 1.74 9.11 -15.16
CA ILE A 91 1.49 10.46 -15.71
C ILE A 91 2.17 11.55 -14.85
N ASP A 92 2.42 11.28 -13.57
CA ASP A 92 3.04 12.25 -12.65
C ASP A 92 4.57 12.37 -12.81
N GLU A 93 5.24 11.42 -13.47
CA GLU A 93 6.70 11.47 -13.69
C GLU A 93 7.13 12.56 -14.69
N GLU A 94 6.22 13.08 -15.51
CA GLU A 94 6.50 14.23 -16.41
C GLU A 94 6.36 15.60 -15.70
N HIS A 95 5.99 15.63 -14.42
CA HIS A 95 5.94 16.83 -13.58
C HIS A 95 7.00 16.78 -12.46
N GLU A 96 8.25 16.47 -12.79
CA GLU A 96 9.34 17.09 -12.05
C GLU A 96 9.16 18.62 -12.25
N PRO A 97 8.83 19.41 -11.22
CA PRO A 97 8.82 20.86 -11.40
C PRO A 97 10.27 21.21 -11.74
N ALA A 98 10.53 21.53 -13.01
CA ALA A 98 11.80 22.06 -13.44
C ALA A 98 12.12 23.21 -12.48
N LEU A 99 13.09 22.98 -11.60
CA LEU A 99 13.55 24.01 -10.68
C LEU A 99 13.88 25.22 -11.55
N PRO A 100 13.30 26.40 -11.29
CA PRO A 100 13.60 27.57 -12.12
C PRO A 100 15.12 27.74 -12.17
N ASP A 101 15.68 28.14 -13.31
CA ASP A 101 17.15 28.22 -13.52
C ASP A 101 17.91 28.94 -12.39
N SER A 102 17.20 29.83 -11.68
CA SER A 102 17.66 30.52 -10.47
C SER A 102 17.94 29.59 -9.28
N ALA A 103 17.13 28.56 -9.07
CA ALA A 103 17.31 27.55 -8.02
C ALA A 103 18.46 26.59 -8.36
N MET A 104 18.66 26.24 -9.64
CA MET A 104 19.85 25.50 -10.08
C MET A 104 21.14 26.32 -9.89
N HIS A 105 21.12 27.61 -10.26
CA HIS A 105 22.26 28.50 -10.02
C HIS A 105 22.54 28.70 -8.53
N ALA A 106 21.51 28.80 -7.69
CA ALA A 106 21.67 28.89 -6.24
C ALA A 106 22.33 27.61 -5.67
N ALA A 107 21.89 26.43 -6.11
CA ALA A 107 22.50 25.16 -5.70
C ALA A 107 23.97 25.05 -6.16
N GLU A 108 24.30 25.53 -7.37
CA GLU A 108 25.67 25.52 -7.89
C GLU A 108 26.58 26.51 -7.14
N VAL A 109 26.09 27.71 -6.81
CA VAL A 109 26.82 28.71 -6.01
C VAL A 109 27.06 28.20 -4.59
N VAL A 110 26.06 27.57 -3.97
CA VAL A 110 26.21 26.96 -2.64
C VAL A 110 27.18 25.78 -2.68
N GLY A 111 27.11 24.92 -3.70
CA GLY A 111 28.05 23.81 -3.90
C GLY A 111 29.49 24.28 -4.11
N ARG A 112 29.70 25.34 -4.90
CA ARG A 112 31.02 25.93 -5.16
C ARG A 112 31.58 26.64 -3.92
N ALA A 113 30.74 27.31 -3.14
CA ALA A 113 31.11 27.92 -1.86
C ALA A 113 31.52 26.85 -0.82
N ALA A 114 30.79 25.74 -0.74
CA ALA A 114 31.13 24.62 0.13
C ALA A 114 32.44 23.93 -0.29
N ALA A 115 32.69 23.78 -1.60
CA ALA A 115 33.95 23.24 -2.13
C ALA A 115 35.16 24.17 -1.85
N SER A 116 34.97 25.48 -1.95
CA SER A 116 35.96 26.51 -1.62
C SER A 116 36.36 26.51 -0.13
N VAL A 117 35.39 26.32 0.77
CA VAL A 117 35.65 26.19 2.21
C VAL A 117 36.47 24.93 2.52
N LYS A 118 36.19 23.82 1.83
CA LYS A 118 36.95 22.56 1.98
C LYS A 118 38.41 22.71 1.51
N HIS A 119 38.66 23.49 0.45
CA HIS A 119 40.02 23.74 -0.02
C HIS A 119 40.81 24.69 0.90
N SER A 120 40.14 25.69 1.50
CA SER A 120 40.76 26.63 2.44
C SER A 120 41.13 25.95 3.77
N PHE A 121 40.31 25.02 4.26
CA PHE A 121 40.62 24.24 5.48
C PHE A 121 41.77 23.24 5.29
N SER A 122 41.87 22.58 4.13
CA SER A 122 42.97 21.66 3.81
C SER A 122 44.32 22.38 3.69
N THR A 123 44.32 23.59 3.14
CA THR A 123 45.55 24.39 2.96
C THR A 123 46.02 25.02 4.28
N ALA A 124 45.11 25.29 5.21
CA ALA A 124 45.46 25.83 6.53
C ALA A 124 46.06 24.79 7.50
N PHE A 125 45.68 23.51 7.39
CA PHE A 125 46.18 22.45 8.28
C PHE A 125 47.60 21.93 7.95
N ARG A 126 48.20 22.36 6.83
CA ARG A 126 49.59 21.99 6.48
C ARG A 126 50.65 22.97 6.98
N LYS A 127 50.27 24.02 7.70
CA LYS A 127 51.18 25.06 8.21
C LYS A 127 51.02 25.26 9.73
N LEU A 128 51.30 24.21 10.49
CA LEU A 128 51.69 24.33 11.90
C LEU A 128 53.05 23.64 12.06
N PRO A 129 54.17 24.39 12.12
CA PRO A 129 55.46 23.82 12.50
C PRO A 129 55.43 23.50 13.99
N GLY A 130 55.88 22.29 14.32
CA GLY A 130 55.93 21.79 15.68
C GLY A 130 56.83 22.61 16.60
N ARG A 131 56.45 22.62 17.87
CA ARG A 131 57.35 22.70 19.01
C ARG A 131 56.66 22.18 20.25
#